data_AF-A0A9E1V9U8-F1
#
_entry.id   AF-A0A9E1V9U8-F1
#
_cell.length_a   1.000
_cell.length_b   1.000
_cell.length_c   1.000
_cell.angle_alpha   90.00
_cell.angle_beta   90.00
_cell.angle_gamma   90.00
#
_symmetry.space_group_name_H-M   'P 1'
#
loop_
_entity.id
_entity.type
_entity.pdbx_description
1 polymer ?
#
loop_
_entity_poly.entity_id
_entity_poly.type
_entity_poly.pdbx_seq_one_letter_code
_entity_poly.pdbx_strand_id
1 'polypeptide(L)'
;MEYTPYKLKKTIGNSYNMDLDDSLKTKKALAGLGHMKIPDFGLTAYPDQAMIEGVKSFQKEQGLKVDGVMKADGPTIKRLNRTLSGERLKFSNASKDAAPKQSRAGKPVRTTAVKAVEALTNGSRTTGAARSHLKQGIQRAKVQSTPRSITDLLDSDITRRGVLAPYGVKDGKAEIALPQIAVDILRAIQAPADVYYGRKAPAPELAREMALNLNVGSALLGKAGKAAALASRSARLYNAPARPARPFKADYPKGARTDGTGRLTHDIEGRPLQDGSRIVGRRVAGGTDEALPPKEFDAIAKEGTGRPAAQITLHGNDVGRVAIHPVTRRPIDVAVSKDLTADKLPLVYGHEIGHVIDQLAGEIGTKGIKKELKSVYDTLNNGNRSSAEAAAWGGRATPSSQGYKDADAPREFMAEAIRAYLENPNYLKTVAPKTAAKIRAAVNANPSVNKIIQFNMNGDPLPAALALRKRREEEERLRKFLETGA
;
A
#
# COMPACT_ATOMS: atom_id res chain seq x y z
N MET A 1 -16.67 -22.25 -2.85
CA MET A 1 -17.80 -21.49 -3.41
C MET A 1 -18.25 -22.18 -4.68
N GLU A 2 -19.55 -22.30 -4.88
CA GLU A 2 -20.12 -22.86 -6.10
C GLU A 2 -20.03 -21.83 -7.25
N TYR A 3 -19.73 -22.28 -8.46
CA TYR A 3 -19.60 -21.38 -9.61
C TYR A 3 -20.96 -21.15 -10.28
N THR A 4 -21.49 -19.93 -10.19
CA THR A 4 -22.71 -19.54 -10.91
C THR A 4 -22.37 -19.04 -12.32
N PRO A 5 -22.85 -19.69 -13.40
CA PRO A 5 -22.58 -19.25 -14.77
C PRO A 5 -23.09 -17.83 -15.03
N TYR A 6 -22.23 -16.99 -15.60
CA TYR A 6 -22.57 -15.64 -16.02
C TYR A 6 -23.48 -15.66 -17.25
N LYS A 7 -24.69 -15.11 -17.11
CA LYS A 7 -25.68 -14.96 -18.19
C LYS A 7 -25.79 -13.48 -18.56
N LEU A 8 -25.80 -13.19 -19.86
CA LEU A 8 -26.06 -11.85 -20.37
C LEU A 8 -27.57 -11.58 -20.47
N LYS A 9 -27.96 -10.34 -20.18
CA LYS A 9 -29.29 -9.79 -20.49
C LYS A 9 -29.33 -9.20 -21.90
N LYS A 10 -28.23 -8.59 -22.37
CA LYS A 10 -28.11 -7.96 -23.70
C LYS A 10 -26.80 -8.34 -24.39
N THR A 11 -26.77 -8.18 -25.72
CA THR A 11 -25.55 -8.43 -26.50
C THR A 11 -24.50 -7.35 -26.23
N ILE A 12 -23.27 -7.77 -25.98
CA ILE A 12 -22.09 -6.89 -25.89
C ILE A 12 -21.44 -6.75 -27.27
N GLY A 13 -21.09 -5.53 -27.67
CA GLY A 13 -20.38 -5.18 -28.90
C GLY A 13 -20.58 -3.72 -29.31
N ASN A 14 -19.67 -3.14 -30.09
CA ASN A 14 -19.63 -1.69 -30.41
C ASN A 14 -20.90 -1.11 -31.07
N SER A 15 -21.75 -1.93 -31.67
CA SER A 15 -22.98 -1.51 -32.36
C SER A 15 -24.27 -1.92 -31.62
N TYR A 16 -24.17 -2.27 -30.33
CA TYR A 16 -25.31 -2.73 -29.53
C TYR A 16 -25.53 -1.85 -28.30
N ASN A 17 -26.79 -1.64 -27.93
CA ASN A 17 -27.16 -1.00 -26.67
C ASN A 17 -26.98 -2.01 -25.51
N MET A 18 -25.90 -1.85 -24.76
CA MET A 18 -25.43 -2.80 -23.74
C MET A 18 -26.06 -2.55 -22.36
N ASP A 19 -26.25 -3.61 -21.58
CA ASP A 19 -26.64 -3.50 -20.17
C ASP A 19 -25.41 -3.15 -19.30
N LEU A 20 -25.59 -2.28 -18.31
CA LEU A 20 -24.49 -1.78 -17.47
C LEU A 20 -23.94 -2.85 -16.52
N ASP A 21 -24.80 -3.74 -16.03
CA ASP A 21 -24.42 -4.85 -15.15
C ASP A 21 -23.74 -5.96 -15.96
N ASP A 22 -24.19 -6.23 -17.19
CA ASP A 22 -23.45 -7.08 -18.13
C ASP A 22 -22.06 -6.50 -18.44
N SER A 23 -21.97 -5.21 -18.71
CA SER A 23 -20.70 -4.53 -19.03
C SER A 23 -19.72 -4.63 -17.86
N LEU A 24 -20.17 -4.34 -16.63
CA LEU A 24 -19.32 -4.43 -15.43
C LEU A 24 -18.86 -5.87 -15.14
N LYS A 25 -19.75 -6.86 -15.28
CA LYS A 25 -19.42 -8.28 -15.09
C LYS A 25 -18.43 -8.78 -16.13
N THR A 26 -18.60 -8.39 -17.40
CA THR A 26 -17.67 -8.71 -18.48
C THR A 26 -16.29 -8.08 -18.23
N LYS A 27 -16.21 -6.81 -17.85
CA LYS A 27 -14.93 -6.17 -17.47
C LYS A 27 -14.21 -6.92 -16.33
N LYS A 28 -14.94 -7.31 -15.28
CA LYS A 28 -14.38 -8.09 -14.15
C LYS A 28 -13.87 -9.46 -14.59
N ALA A 29 -14.65 -10.18 -15.40
CA ALA A 29 -14.24 -11.48 -15.94
C ALA A 29 -12.99 -11.38 -16.81
N LEU A 30 -12.95 -10.42 -17.75
CA LEU A 30 -11.81 -10.22 -18.64
C LEU A 30 -10.55 -9.77 -17.89
N ALA A 31 -10.69 -8.90 -16.88
CA ALA A 31 -9.57 -8.51 -16.03
C ALA A 31 -9.03 -9.66 -15.17
N GLY A 32 -9.92 -10.47 -14.58
CA GLY A 32 -9.53 -11.67 -13.82
C GLY A 32 -8.84 -12.74 -14.67
N LEU A 33 -9.15 -12.80 -15.97
CA LEU A 33 -8.48 -13.65 -16.95
C LEU A 33 -7.28 -12.96 -17.65
N GLY A 34 -6.90 -11.74 -17.25
CA GLY A 34 -5.74 -11.03 -17.81
C GLY A 34 -5.94 -10.40 -19.20
N HIS A 35 -7.13 -10.50 -19.79
CA HIS A 35 -7.45 -9.92 -21.11
C HIS A 35 -7.71 -8.41 -21.08
N MET A 36 -7.91 -7.81 -19.91
CA MET A 36 -8.16 -6.38 -19.77
C MET A 36 -7.40 -5.80 -18.57
N LYS A 37 -6.76 -4.65 -18.76
CA LYS A 37 -6.17 -3.88 -17.65
C LYS A 37 -7.26 -3.07 -16.97
N ILE A 38 -7.30 -3.10 -15.63
CA ILE A 38 -8.16 -2.22 -14.85
C ILE A 38 -7.51 -0.82 -14.85
N PRO A 39 -8.22 0.26 -15.26
CA PRO A 39 -7.69 1.61 -15.18
C PRO A 39 -7.45 2.05 -13.72
N ASP A 40 -6.57 3.03 -13.51
CA ASP A 40 -6.20 3.51 -12.16
C ASP A 40 -7.36 4.14 -11.37
N PHE A 41 -8.46 4.48 -12.06
CA PHE A 41 -9.73 4.96 -11.50
C PHE A 41 -10.78 3.84 -11.25
N GLY A 42 -10.43 2.58 -11.53
CA GLY A 42 -11.30 1.42 -11.32
C GLY A 42 -12.22 1.06 -12.49
N LEU A 43 -13.02 0.00 -12.31
CA LEU A 43 -13.97 -0.47 -13.31
C LEU A 43 -15.33 0.23 -13.18
N THR A 44 -15.65 1.09 -14.13
CA THR A 44 -16.99 1.67 -14.29
C THR A 44 -17.94 0.68 -14.99
N ALA A 45 -19.23 0.81 -14.74
CA ALA A 45 -20.27 -0.02 -15.36
C ALA A 45 -20.61 0.37 -16.81
N TYR A 46 -20.15 1.52 -17.29
CA TYR A 46 -20.34 1.97 -18.67
C TYR A 46 -19.47 1.16 -19.63
N PRO A 47 -19.98 0.70 -20.79
CA PRO A 47 -19.15 0.10 -21.83
C PRO A 47 -18.01 1.03 -22.26
N ASP A 48 -16.82 0.48 -22.49
CA ASP A 48 -15.68 1.22 -23.04
C ASP A 48 -14.92 0.37 -24.06
N GLN A 49 -14.05 1.02 -24.85
CA GLN A 49 -13.27 0.34 -25.88
C GLN A 49 -12.31 -0.71 -25.27
N ALA A 50 -11.81 -0.49 -24.06
CA ALA A 50 -10.92 -1.43 -23.37
C ALA A 50 -11.61 -2.77 -23.07
N MET A 51 -12.89 -2.75 -22.68
CA MET A 51 -13.72 -3.94 -22.54
C MET A 51 -13.85 -4.71 -23.85
N ILE A 52 -14.10 -4.02 -24.96
CA ILE A 52 -14.33 -4.66 -26.26
C ILE A 52 -13.03 -5.22 -26.86
N GLU A 53 -11.89 -4.54 -26.69
CA GLU A 53 -10.59 -5.12 -27.00
C GLU A 53 -10.25 -6.31 -26.07
N GLY A 54 -10.70 -6.28 -24.82
CA GLY A 54 -10.65 -7.44 -23.92
C GLY A 54 -11.47 -8.63 -24.43
N VAL A 55 -12.69 -8.41 -24.93
CA VAL A 55 -13.52 -9.47 -25.56
C VAL A 55 -12.80 -10.05 -26.77
N LYS A 56 -12.22 -9.21 -27.64
CA LYS A 56 -11.43 -9.67 -28.81
C LYS A 56 -10.19 -10.46 -28.40
N SER A 57 -9.48 -10.00 -27.36
CA SER A 57 -8.31 -10.67 -26.79
C SER A 57 -8.68 -12.08 -26.28
N PHE A 58 -9.79 -12.19 -25.53
CA PHE A 58 -10.32 -13.47 -25.07
C PHE A 58 -10.77 -14.37 -26.22
N GLN A 59 -11.51 -13.85 -27.20
CA GLN A 59 -11.91 -14.60 -28.40
C GLN A 59 -10.69 -15.16 -29.14
N LYS A 60 -9.63 -14.36 -29.29
CA LYS A 60 -8.39 -14.75 -29.97
C LYS A 60 -7.65 -15.87 -29.23
N GLU A 61 -7.49 -15.77 -27.92
CA GLU A 61 -6.84 -16.83 -27.13
C GLU A 61 -7.63 -18.15 -27.17
N GLN A 62 -8.96 -18.06 -27.15
CA GLN A 62 -9.84 -19.23 -27.10
C GLN A 62 -10.21 -19.81 -28.47
N GLY A 63 -9.58 -19.34 -29.56
CA GLY A 63 -9.82 -19.84 -30.92
C GLY A 63 -11.21 -19.55 -31.47
N LEU A 64 -11.86 -18.46 -31.01
CA LEU A 64 -13.17 -18.02 -31.47
C LEU A 64 -13.05 -16.96 -32.57
N LYS A 65 -14.16 -16.70 -33.27
CA LYS A 65 -14.27 -15.56 -34.18
C LYS A 65 -14.00 -14.25 -33.40
N VAL A 66 -13.01 -13.48 -33.85
CA VAL A 66 -12.58 -12.23 -33.20
C VAL A 66 -13.37 -11.05 -33.75
N ASP A 67 -14.63 -10.93 -33.34
CA ASP A 67 -15.54 -9.84 -33.74
C ASP A 67 -15.85 -8.85 -32.61
N GLY A 68 -15.39 -9.12 -31.37
CA GLY A 68 -15.69 -8.31 -30.20
C GLY A 68 -17.14 -8.42 -29.73
N VAL A 69 -17.91 -9.38 -30.27
CA VAL A 69 -19.33 -9.56 -29.96
C VAL A 69 -19.55 -10.74 -29.02
N MET A 70 -20.33 -10.52 -27.96
CA MET A 70 -20.78 -11.55 -27.04
C MET A 70 -22.30 -11.51 -26.91
N LYS A 71 -22.96 -12.47 -27.58
CA LYS A 71 -24.42 -12.71 -27.52
C LYS A 71 -24.75 -13.63 -26.35
N ALA A 72 -25.98 -13.55 -25.80
CA ALA A 72 -26.39 -14.28 -24.59
C ALA A 72 -26.25 -15.81 -24.65
N ASP A 73 -26.46 -16.42 -25.83
CA ASP A 73 -26.24 -17.86 -26.06
C ASP A 73 -25.05 -18.14 -26.99
N GLY A 74 -24.20 -17.13 -27.23
CA GLY A 74 -23.10 -17.18 -28.18
C GLY A 74 -21.92 -18.05 -27.75
N PRO A 75 -21.01 -18.38 -28.68
CA PRO A 75 -19.81 -19.16 -28.36
C PRO A 75 -18.90 -18.43 -27.36
N THR A 76 -18.80 -17.10 -27.43
CA THR A 76 -17.97 -16.28 -26.54
C THR A 76 -18.37 -16.40 -25.07
N ILE A 77 -19.65 -16.25 -24.73
CA ILE A 77 -20.12 -16.33 -23.32
C ILE A 77 -20.07 -17.75 -22.77
N LYS A 78 -20.41 -18.77 -23.59
CA LYS A 78 -20.29 -20.19 -23.23
C LYS A 78 -18.83 -20.55 -22.92
N ARG A 79 -17.90 -20.02 -23.71
CA ARG A 79 -16.46 -20.19 -23.50
C ARG A 79 -15.97 -19.42 -22.26
N LEU A 80 -16.40 -18.18 -22.07
CA LEU A 80 -16.06 -17.36 -20.89
C LEU A 80 -16.47 -18.06 -19.60
N ASN A 81 -17.70 -18.58 -19.56
CA ASN A 81 -18.19 -19.34 -18.42
C ASN A 81 -17.36 -20.58 -18.11
N ARG A 82 -16.98 -21.34 -19.14
CA ARG A 82 -16.15 -22.54 -19.00
C ARG A 82 -14.73 -22.22 -18.51
N THR A 83 -14.17 -21.09 -18.94
CA THR A 83 -12.86 -20.63 -18.46
C THR A 83 -12.93 -20.18 -16.99
N LEU A 84 -13.99 -19.47 -16.61
CA LEU A 84 -14.21 -18.99 -15.24
C LEU A 84 -14.57 -20.11 -14.24
N SER A 85 -15.23 -21.19 -14.69
CA SER A 85 -15.53 -22.35 -13.85
C SER A 85 -14.32 -23.25 -13.56
N GLY A 86 -13.17 -22.98 -14.20
CA GLY A 86 -11.98 -23.84 -14.11
C GLY A 86 -12.07 -25.11 -14.97
N GLU A 87 -13.12 -25.28 -15.79
CA GLU A 87 -13.22 -26.37 -16.78
C GLU A 87 -12.24 -26.16 -17.94
N ARG A 88 -10.96 -26.43 -17.68
CA ARG A 88 -9.94 -26.49 -18.72
C ARG A 88 -10.27 -27.65 -19.66
N LEU A 89 -10.70 -27.34 -20.89
CA LEU A 89 -11.01 -28.37 -21.89
C LEU A 89 -9.82 -29.30 -22.09
N LYS A 90 -10.07 -30.59 -21.88
CA LYS A 90 -9.37 -31.65 -22.61
C LYS A 90 -9.67 -31.40 -24.09
N PHE A 91 -8.70 -30.91 -24.86
CA PHE A 91 -8.78 -31.07 -26.32
C PHE A 91 -8.68 -32.55 -26.63
N SER A 92 -9.76 -33.11 -27.13
CA SER A 92 -9.78 -34.47 -27.66
C SER A 92 -8.85 -34.57 -28.87
N ASN A 93 -8.03 -35.62 -28.91
CA ASN A 93 -7.37 -36.04 -30.13
C ASN A 93 -8.44 -36.41 -31.16
N ALA A 94 -8.74 -35.49 -32.08
CA ALA A 94 -9.68 -35.69 -33.17
C ALA A 94 -9.21 -34.95 -34.44
N SER A 95 -7.97 -35.22 -34.85
CA SER A 95 -7.53 -35.20 -36.25
C SER A 95 -6.22 -35.98 -36.35
N LYS A 96 -6.29 -37.21 -36.86
CA LYS A 96 -5.15 -37.74 -37.62
C LYS A 96 -5.10 -36.99 -38.96
N ASP A 97 -3.98 -37.16 -39.66
CA ASP A 97 -3.84 -36.87 -41.10
C ASP A 97 -3.78 -35.38 -41.53
N ALA A 98 -2.65 -34.72 -41.21
CA ALA A 98 -1.90 -33.88 -42.16
C ALA A 98 -0.54 -33.43 -41.60
N ALA A 99 0.55 -33.96 -42.15
CA ALA A 99 1.86 -33.29 -42.23
C ALA A 99 2.00 -32.63 -43.63
N PRO A 100 3.06 -31.86 -43.99
CA PRO A 100 4.27 -31.45 -43.26
C PRO A 100 4.34 -29.89 -43.14
N LYS A 101 5.43 -29.13 -42.94
CA LYS A 101 6.90 -29.28 -43.01
C LYS A 101 7.61 -28.54 -41.86
N GLN A 102 8.91 -28.80 -41.70
CA GLN A 102 9.82 -28.13 -40.75
C GLN A 102 10.31 -26.75 -41.28
N SER A 103 10.64 -25.80 -40.38
CA SER A 103 11.87 -25.01 -40.54
C SER A 103 12.47 -24.48 -39.22
N ARG A 104 13.72 -24.90 -38.99
CA ARG A 104 14.89 -24.27 -38.31
C ARG A 104 14.79 -23.52 -36.94
N ALA A 105 15.77 -23.92 -36.10
CA ALA A 105 16.57 -23.16 -35.13
C ALA A 105 16.10 -23.08 -33.65
N GLY A 106 16.87 -23.73 -32.76
CA GLY A 106 16.79 -23.61 -31.30
C GLY A 106 17.08 -24.91 -30.55
N LYS A 107 18.32 -25.11 -30.04
CA LYS A 107 18.64 -26.27 -29.17
C LYS A 107 18.01 -26.06 -27.77
N PRO A 108 17.37 -27.08 -27.16
CA PRO A 108 16.75 -26.93 -25.84
C PRO A 108 17.77 -26.99 -24.69
N VAL A 109 17.57 -26.13 -23.69
CA VAL A 109 18.45 -25.88 -22.52
C VAL A 109 18.61 -27.09 -21.56
N ARG A 110 17.96 -28.23 -21.83
CA ARG A 110 17.96 -29.41 -20.96
C ARG A 110 19.28 -30.20 -20.92
N THR A 111 20.12 -30.15 -21.96
CA THR A 111 21.34 -30.99 -22.03
C THR A 111 22.48 -30.47 -21.12
N THR A 112 22.49 -29.18 -20.79
CA THR A 112 23.56 -28.54 -20.00
C THR A 112 23.46 -28.92 -18.51
N ALA A 113 22.25 -28.97 -17.96
CA ALA A 113 22.01 -29.28 -16.55
C ALA A 113 22.42 -30.71 -16.17
N VAL A 114 22.20 -31.69 -17.06
CA VAL A 114 22.56 -33.10 -16.79
C VAL A 114 24.07 -33.28 -16.73
N LYS A 115 24.82 -32.68 -17.67
CA LYS A 115 26.29 -32.75 -17.68
C LYS A 115 26.94 -32.05 -16.48
N ALA A 116 26.34 -30.96 -15.98
CA ALA A 116 26.83 -30.28 -14.78
C ALA A 116 26.75 -31.18 -13.52
N VAL A 117 25.69 -31.98 -13.41
CA VAL A 117 25.50 -32.93 -12.28
C VAL A 117 26.43 -34.14 -12.37
N GLU A 118 26.73 -34.63 -13.59
CA GLU A 118 27.73 -35.69 -13.81
C GLU A 118 29.17 -35.22 -13.48
N ALA A 119 29.51 -33.97 -13.79
CA ALA A 119 30.82 -33.41 -13.43
C ALA A 119 31.02 -33.30 -11.90
N LEU A 120 29.99 -32.84 -11.17
CA LEU A 120 30.03 -32.70 -9.71
C LEU A 120 30.13 -34.04 -8.95
N THR A 121 29.59 -35.13 -9.51
CA THR A 121 29.59 -36.45 -8.86
C THR A 121 30.90 -37.23 -9.01
N ASN A 122 31.76 -36.84 -9.96
CA ASN A 122 33.06 -37.49 -10.18
C ASN A 122 34.22 -36.88 -9.36
N GLY A 123 34.11 -35.62 -8.93
CA GLY A 123 35.17 -34.93 -8.15
C GLY A 123 35.13 -35.11 -6.62
N SER A 124 34.04 -35.64 -6.05
CA SER A 124 33.83 -35.63 -4.60
C SER A 124 34.15 -36.98 -3.92
N ARG A 125 35.04 -36.95 -2.91
CA ARG A 125 35.40 -38.09 -2.04
C ARG A 125 34.27 -38.44 -1.06
N THR A 126 33.15 -38.94 -1.59
CA THR A 126 31.98 -39.36 -0.79
C THR A 126 31.93 -40.88 -0.62
N THR A 127 31.47 -41.33 0.55
CA THR A 127 31.40 -42.76 0.91
C THR A 127 30.36 -43.52 0.08
N GLY A 128 30.58 -44.82 -0.12
CA GLY A 128 29.83 -45.64 -1.09
C GLY A 128 28.30 -45.65 -0.92
N ALA A 129 27.79 -45.45 0.30
CA ALA A 129 26.36 -45.38 0.58
C ALA A 129 25.66 -44.22 -0.15
N ALA A 130 26.28 -43.02 -0.18
CA ALA A 130 25.68 -41.84 -0.80
C ALA A 130 25.51 -42.00 -2.32
N ARG A 131 26.49 -42.61 -3.00
CA ARG A 131 26.42 -42.93 -4.44
C ARG A 131 25.34 -43.97 -4.76
N SER A 132 25.10 -44.94 -3.86
CA SER A 132 24.04 -45.94 -4.01
C SER A 132 22.64 -45.31 -4.01
N HIS A 133 22.34 -44.50 -2.98
CA HIS A 133 21.04 -43.83 -2.87
C HIS A 133 20.76 -42.86 -4.02
N LEU A 134 21.77 -42.12 -4.50
CA LEU A 134 21.59 -41.18 -5.61
C LEU A 134 21.30 -41.89 -6.94
N LYS A 135 21.98 -43.02 -7.22
CA LYS A 135 21.66 -43.87 -8.39
C LYS A 135 20.24 -44.41 -8.33
N GLN A 136 19.79 -44.90 -7.17
CA GLN A 136 18.40 -45.37 -7.02
C GLN A 136 17.37 -44.24 -7.19
N GLY A 137 17.66 -43.02 -6.73
CA GLY A 137 16.81 -41.86 -6.97
C GLY A 137 16.63 -41.53 -8.45
N ILE A 138 17.72 -41.53 -9.21
CA ILE A 138 17.71 -41.29 -10.67
C ILE A 138 16.99 -42.43 -11.41
N GLN A 139 17.14 -43.68 -10.97
CA GLN A 139 16.44 -44.83 -11.54
C GLN A 139 14.91 -44.71 -11.33
N ARG A 140 14.47 -44.31 -10.13
CA ARG A 140 13.03 -44.11 -9.81
C ARG A 140 12.41 -42.96 -10.58
N ALA A 141 13.15 -41.86 -10.78
CA ALA A 141 12.70 -40.71 -11.57
C ALA A 141 12.46 -41.02 -13.07
N LYS A 142 12.97 -42.15 -13.59
CA LYS A 142 12.75 -42.59 -14.97
C LYS A 142 11.49 -43.45 -15.19
N VAL A 143 10.81 -43.91 -14.13
CA VAL A 143 9.80 -44.99 -14.24
C VAL A 143 8.36 -44.56 -13.91
N GLN A 144 8.13 -43.42 -13.24
CA GLN A 144 6.77 -42.98 -12.89
C GLN A 144 6.35 -41.68 -13.59
N SER A 145 5.60 -41.83 -14.68
CA SER A 145 4.93 -40.73 -15.38
C SER A 145 3.53 -40.46 -14.79
N THR A 146 3.44 -39.58 -13.80
CA THR A 146 2.20 -38.88 -13.40
C THR A 146 2.55 -37.64 -12.58
N PRO A 147 1.92 -36.47 -12.83
CA PRO A 147 2.20 -35.28 -12.04
C PRO A 147 1.44 -35.32 -10.70
N ARG A 148 2.15 -35.66 -9.61
CA ARG A 148 1.68 -35.33 -8.24
C ARG A 148 2.04 -33.88 -7.93
N SER A 149 1.19 -33.22 -7.13
CA SER A 149 1.38 -31.81 -6.75
C SER A 149 2.59 -31.63 -5.81
N ILE A 150 3.22 -30.45 -5.87
CA ILE A 150 4.35 -30.09 -5.01
C ILE A 150 3.95 -30.07 -3.52
N THR A 151 2.66 -29.87 -3.22
CA THR A 151 2.07 -29.99 -1.87
C THR A 151 2.24 -31.38 -1.27
N ASP A 152 2.05 -32.44 -2.06
CA ASP A 152 2.01 -33.82 -1.57
C ASP A 152 3.40 -34.31 -1.12
N LEU A 153 4.46 -33.73 -1.68
CA LEU A 153 5.84 -33.98 -1.26
C LEU A 153 6.13 -33.34 0.10
N LEU A 154 5.61 -32.15 0.37
CA LEU A 154 5.88 -31.37 1.59
C LEU A 154 5.20 -31.96 2.84
N ASP A 155 3.97 -32.48 2.72
CA ASP A 155 3.26 -33.09 3.85
C ASP A 155 3.85 -34.46 4.26
N SER A 156 4.56 -35.14 3.34
CA SER A 156 5.09 -36.49 3.58
C SER A 156 6.33 -36.56 4.48
N ASP A 157 7.18 -35.53 4.45
CA ASP A 157 8.41 -35.45 5.27
C ASP A 157 8.17 -34.78 6.62
N ILE A 158 7.34 -33.73 6.68
CA ILE A 158 7.10 -32.96 7.92
C ILE A 158 6.33 -33.79 8.95
N THR A 159 5.37 -34.62 8.53
CA THR A 159 4.46 -35.34 9.43
C THR A 159 5.05 -36.61 10.04
N ARG A 160 6.30 -37.00 9.72
CA ARG A 160 6.88 -38.30 10.13
C ARG A 160 7.96 -38.30 11.21
N ARG A 161 8.47 -37.14 11.66
CA ARG A 161 9.48 -37.08 12.75
C ARG A 161 9.30 -35.85 13.65
N GLY A 162 8.37 -35.93 14.60
CA GLY A 162 8.31 -35.00 15.74
C GLY A 162 9.05 -35.54 16.95
N VAL A 163 10.28 -35.06 17.21
CA VAL A 163 10.97 -35.11 18.52
C VAL A 163 11.84 -33.84 18.66
N LEU A 164 11.94 -33.30 19.88
CA LEU A 164 12.69 -32.09 20.24
C LEU A 164 14.17 -32.33 20.55
N ALA A 165 14.99 -31.30 20.26
CA ALA A 165 16.27 -30.95 20.91
C ALA A 165 17.52 -31.87 20.72
N PRO A 166 18.74 -31.43 21.09
CA PRO A 166 19.24 -30.08 21.37
C PRO A 166 20.41 -29.62 20.45
N TYR A 167 20.96 -28.42 20.69
CA TYR A 167 22.19 -27.93 20.05
C TYR A 167 23.43 -28.76 20.40
N GLY A 168 24.35 -28.91 19.44
CA GLY A 168 25.71 -29.40 19.67
C GLY A 168 26.72 -28.62 18.82
N VAL A 169 27.54 -27.79 19.46
CA VAL A 169 28.66 -27.08 18.82
C VAL A 169 29.93 -27.89 19.03
N LYS A 170 30.65 -28.19 17.94
CA LYS A 170 32.08 -28.50 17.96
C LYS A 170 32.77 -27.78 16.78
N ASP A 171 34.01 -27.37 17.02
CA ASP A 171 35.00 -26.89 16.03
C ASP A 171 34.65 -25.61 15.25
N GLY A 172 33.91 -24.69 15.86
CA GLY A 172 34.05 -23.24 15.62
C GLY A 172 33.60 -22.68 14.26
N LYS A 173 33.10 -23.51 13.33
CA LYS A 173 32.53 -23.06 12.05
C LYS A 173 31.20 -23.76 11.77
N ALA A 174 30.10 -23.05 12.03
CA ALA A 174 28.79 -23.44 11.52
C ALA A 174 28.66 -23.00 10.06
N GLU A 175 29.23 -23.76 9.12
CA GLU A 175 28.84 -23.62 7.70
C GLU A 175 27.42 -24.14 7.53
N ILE A 176 26.46 -23.21 7.55
CA ILE A 176 25.08 -23.49 7.21
C ILE A 176 25.05 -23.86 5.73
N ALA A 177 24.89 -25.15 5.44
CA ALA A 177 24.58 -25.64 4.10
C ALA A 177 23.16 -25.18 3.71
N LEU A 178 23.04 -23.90 3.35
CA LEU A 178 21.82 -23.31 2.85
C LEU A 178 21.41 -24.03 1.55
N PRO A 179 20.14 -24.43 1.39
CA PRO A 179 19.63 -24.88 0.09
C PRO A 179 19.90 -23.81 -0.97
N GLN A 180 20.16 -24.22 -2.22
CA GLN A 180 20.52 -23.29 -3.30
C GLN A 180 19.54 -22.11 -3.42
N ILE A 181 18.24 -22.35 -3.22
CA ILE A 181 17.18 -21.33 -3.12
C ILE A 181 17.51 -20.19 -2.12
N ALA A 182 18.08 -20.49 -0.96
CA ALA A 182 18.43 -19.46 0.03
C ALA A 182 19.73 -18.70 -0.34
N VAL A 183 20.65 -19.33 -1.07
CA VAL A 183 21.81 -18.66 -1.68
C VAL A 183 21.36 -17.71 -2.79
N ASP A 184 20.37 -18.12 -3.59
CA ASP A 184 19.82 -17.31 -4.68
C ASP A 184 18.99 -16.13 -4.14
N ILE A 185 18.24 -16.33 -3.04
CA ILE A 185 17.58 -15.23 -2.29
C ILE A 185 18.62 -14.23 -1.74
N LEU A 186 19.74 -14.70 -1.18
CA LEU A 186 20.81 -13.82 -0.69
C LEU A 186 21.47 -13.02 -1.82
N ARG A 187 21.65 -13.61 -3.01
CA ARG A 187 22.11 -12.89 -4.21
C ARG A 187 21.11 -11.86 -4.71
N ALA A 188 19.81 -12.14 -4.65
CA ALA A 188 18.77 -11.18 -5.01
C ALA A 188 18.74 -9.94 -4.08
N ILE A 189 19.12 -10.12 -2.80
CA ILE A 189 19.32 -9.01 -1.85
C ILE A 189 20.61 -8.21 -2.17
N GLN A 190 21.61 -8.85 -2.77
CA GLN A 190 22.86 -8.22 -3.24
C GLN A 190 22.77 -7.59 -4.64
N ALA A 191 21.57 -7.31 -5.16
CA ALA A 191 21.42 -6.45 -6.33
C ALA A 191 22.11 -5.08 -6.07
N PRO A 192 22.87 -4.52 -7.03
CA PRO A 192 23.54 -3.24 -6.82
C PRO A 192 22.52 -2.17 -6.45
N ALA A 193 22.84 -1.39 -5.40
CA ALA A 193 21.94 -0.44 -4.75
C ALA A 193 21.19 0.47 -5.73
N ASP A 194 21.84 0.85 -6.83
CA ASP A 194 21.31 1.66 -7.93
C ASP A 194 19.99 1.13 -8.52
N VAL A 195 19.81 -0.19 -8.58
CA VAL A 195 18.59 -0.83 -9.09
C VAL A 195 17.49 -0.82 -8.02
N TYR A 196 17.84 -1.07 -6.76
CA TYR A 196 16.91 -1.03 -5.63
C TYR A 196 16.39 0.39 -5.33
N TYR A 197 17.22 1.41 -5.55
CA TYR A 197 16.85 2.83 -5.47
C TYR A 197 16.32 3.41 -6.79
N GLY A 198 16.01 2.58 -7.79
CA GLY A 198 15.33 3.00 -9.02
C GLY A 198 16.13 3.90 -9.97
N ARG A 199 17.47 3.95 -9.84
CA ARG A 199 18.35 4.77 -10.69
C ARG A 199 18.71 4.07 -12.01
N LYS A 200 18.53 2.75 -12.10
CA LYS A 200 18.62 1.94 -13.33
C LYS A 200 17.54 0.87 -13.35
N ALA A 201 17.02 0.55 -14.53
CA ALA A 201 16.09 -0.57 -14.71
C ALA A 201 16.82 -1.93 -14.56
N PRO A 202 16.20 -2.94 -13.94
CA PRO A 202 16.76 -4.29 -13.84
C PRO A 202 16.80 -5.00 -15.20
N ALA A 203 17.73 -5.94 -15.36
CA ALA A 203 17.79 -6.81 -16.53
C ALA A 203 16.50 -7.67 -16.65
N PRO A 204 16.03 -8.02 -17.87
CA PRO A 204 14.74 -8.69 -18.07
C PRO A 204 14.58 -10.04 -17.36
N GLU A 205 15.67 -10.78 -17.16
CA GLU A 205 15.67 -12.06 -16.44
C GLU A 205 15.50 -11.84 -14.94
N LEU A 206 16.22 -10.86 -14.36
CA LEU A 206 16.07 -10.47 -12.95
C LEU A 206 14.65 -9.96 -12.65
N ALA A 207 14.06 -9.18 -13.58
CA ALA A 207 12.67 -8.72 -13.45
C ALA A 207 11.65 -9.89 -13.43
N ARG A 208 11.92 -10.97 -14.17
CA ARG A 208 11.09 -12.19 -14.17
C ARG A 208 11.26 -13.01 -12.90
N GLU A 209 12.48 -13.14 -12.38
CA GLU A 209 12.72 -13.82 -11.10
C GLU A 209 12.12 -13.05 -9.91
N MET A 210 12.23 -11.72 -9.89
CA MET A 210 11.58 -10.87 -8.87
C MET A 210 10.05 -11.05 -8.88
N ALA A 211 9.43 -11.17 -10.06
CA ALA A 211 8.00 -11.39 -10.19
C ALA A 211 7.55 -12.79 -9.73
N LEU A 212 8.32 -13.85 -10.01
CA LEU A 212 8.03 -15.19 -9.48
C LEU A 212 8.23 -15.26 -7.96
N ASN A 213 9.32 -14.67 -7.46
CA ASN A 213 9.69 -14.73 -6.04
C ASN A 213 8.80 -13.85 -5.15
N LEU A 214 8.06 -12.87 -5.68
CA LEU A 214 7.08 -12.11 -4.90
C LEU A 214 5.93 -13.00 -4.39
N ASN A 215 5.41 -13.89 -5.25
CA ASN A 215 4.32 -14.81 -4.88
C ASN A 215 4.77 -15.88 -3.88
N VAL A 216 5.97 -16.43 -4.07
CA VAL A 216 6.56 -17.40 -3.11
C VAL A 216 6.96 -16.69 -1.82
N GLY A 217 7.43 -15.45 -1.90
CA GLY A 217 7.74 -14.59 -0.77
C GLY A 217 6.53 -14.36 0.13
N SER A 218 5.35 -14.06 -0.42
CA SER A 218 4.12 -13.93 0.37
C SER A 218 3.72 -15.23 1.10
N ALA A 219 3.93 -16.39 0.48
CA ALA A 219 3.65 -17.69 1.11
C ALA A 219 4.69 -18.06 2.19
N LEU A 220 5.98 -17.73 1.98
CA LEU A 220 7.04 -17.93 2.96
C LEU A 220 6.96 -16.94 4.12
N LEU A 221 6.67 -15.65 3.90
CA LEU A 221 6.43 -14.65 4.95
C LEU A 221 5.21 -15.00 5.82
N GLY A 222 4.24 -15.76 5.29
CA GLY A 222 3.16 -16.35 6.08
C GLY A 222 3.62 -17.34 7.16
N LYS A 223 4.84 -17.89 7.06
CA LYS A 223 5.45 -18.79 8.07
C LYS A 223 6.82 -18.33 8.59
N ALA A 224 7.47 -17.35 7.96
CA ALA A 224 8.77 -16.80 8.32
C ALA A 224 8.69 -15.28 8.49
N GLY A 225 8.41 -14.85 9.72
CA GLY A 225 8.39 -13.44 10.13
C GLY A 225 7.03 -12.76 9.97
N LYS A 226 6.25 -12.74 11.07
CA LYS A 226 5.05 -11.88 11.16
C LYS A 226 5.42 -10.44 10.84
N ALA A 227 4.77 -9.83 9.86
CA ALA A 227 4.83 -8.38 9.68
C ALA A 227 4.39 -7.69 10.98
N ALA A 228 5.11 -6.64 11.39
CA ALA A 228 4.73 -5.86 12.55
C ALA A 228 3.49 -5.03 12.19
N ALA A 229 2.52 -4.97 13.10
CA ALA A 229 1.33 -4.15 12.93
C ALA A 229 1.23 -3.17 14.10
N LEU A 230 1.04 -1.89 13.80
CA LEU A 230 0.44 -0.96 14.75
C LEU A 230 -1.07 -1.05 14.52
N ALA A 231 -1.84 -1.25 15.59
CA ALA A 231 -3.26 -1.53 15.48
C ALA A 231 -4.02 -0.71 16.52
N SER A 232 -4.91 0.16 16.05
CA SER A 232 -5.74 0.96 16.94
C SER A 232 -6.79 0.10 17.61
N ARG A 233 -6.84 0.15 18.95
CA ARG A 233 -7.76 -0.66 19.78
C ARG A 233 -8.90 0.12 20.41
N SER A 234 -9.02 1.41 20.09
CA SER A 234 -9.98 2.30 20.73
C SER A 234 -10.93 2.94 19.73
N ALA A 235 -12.20 2.55 19.80
CA ALA A 235 -13.30 3.32 19.20
C ALA A 235 -13.62 4.62 19.99
N ARG A 236 -13.02 4.81 21.18
CA ARG A 236 -13.24 5.96 22.07
C ARG A 236 -12.26 7.10 21.79
N LEU A 237 -12.15 7.45 20.50
CA LEU A 237 -11.48 8.66 20.05
C LEU A 237 -12.45 9.85 20.10
N TYR A 238 -11.87 11.02 20.40
CA TYR A 238 -12.54 12.30 20.50
C TYR A 238 -11.85 13.36 19.63
N ASN A 239 -12.65 14.34 19.21
CA ASN A 239 -12.22 15.48 18.42
C ASN A 239 -11.25 16.37 19.21
N ALA A 240 -10.34 17.04 18.51
CA ALA A 240 -9.41 17.99 19.07
C ALA A 240 -10.11 19.30 19.49
N PRO A 241 -10.11 19.66 20.79
CA PRO A 241 -10.84 20.81 21.31
C PRO A 241 -10.55 22.11 20.58
N ALA A 242 -11.59 22.92 20.35
CA ALA A 242 -11.42 24.27 19.85
C ALA A 242 -10.51 25.09 20.78
N ARG A 243 -9.71 25.96 20.18
CA ARG A 243 -8.83 26.92 20.86
C ARG A 243 -8.96 28.26 20.15
N PRO A 244 -8.82 29.40 20.86
CA PRO A 244 -8.66 30.70 20.23
C PRO A 244 -7.58 30.64 19.15
N ALA A 245 -7.79 31.35 18.03
CA ALA A 245 -6.79 31.43 16.98
C ALA A 245 -5.50 32.06 17.53
N ARG A 246 -4.35 31.56 17.06
CA ARG A 246 -3.05 32.13 17.43
C ARG A 246 -2.80 33.38 16.58
N PRO A 247 -2.23 34.47 17.13
CA PRO A 247 -1.91 35.66 16.33
C PRO A 247 -0.82 35.38 15.29
N PHE A 248 -0.99 35.87 14.06
CA PHE A 248 -0.02 35.67 12.96
C PHE A 248 1.42 36.08 13.33
N LYS A 249 1.58 37.17 14.10
CA LYS A 249 2.88 37.69 14.54
C LYS A 249 3.55 36.83 15.62
N ALA A 250 2.81 36.02 16.37
CA ALA A 250 3.39 35.07 17.33
C ALA A 250 4.11 33.92 16.62
N ASP A 251 3.67 33.61 15.41
CA ASP A 251 4.21 32.56 14.55
C ASP A 251 5.34 33.07 13.64
N TYR A 252 5.14 34.24 13.04
CA TYR A 252 6.09 34.88 12.12
C TYR A 252 6.53 36.25 12.68
N PRO A 253 7.26 36.29 13.82
CA PRO A 253 7.64 37.54 14.48
C PRO A 253 8.59 38.40 13.65
N LYS A 254 9.29 37.79 12.68
CA LYS A 254 10.20 38.46 11.72
C LYS A 254 9.54 38.71 10.35
N GLY A 255 8.22 38.57 10.24
CA GLY A 255 7.51 38.52 8.97
C GLY A 255 7.54 37.13 8.32
N ALA A 256 6.61 36.89 7.40
CA ALA A 256 6.49 35.62 6.68
C ALA A 256 7.01 35.76 5.25
N ARG A 257 7.60 34.69 4.72
CA ARG A 257 8.00 34.61 3.31
C ARG A 257 6.79 34.19 2.47
N THR A 258 6.45 35.00 1.47
CA THR A 258 5.36 34.71 0.54
C THR A 258 5.79 34.79 -0.91
N ASP A 259 4.98 34.20 -1.79
CA ASP A 259 5.00 34.50 -3.23
C ASP A 259 4.24 35.81 -3.53
N GLY A 260 4.14 36.17 -4.82
CA GLY A 260 3.40 37.34 -5.30
C GLY A 260 1.87 37.27 -5.12
N THR A 261 1.32 36.11 -4.73
CA THR A 261 -0.10 35.92 -4.42
C THR A 261 -0.37 35.96 -2.90
N GLY A 262 0.67 36.05 -2.08
CA GLY A 262 0.57 36.01 -0.62
C GLY A 262 0.55 34.59 -0.04
N ARG A 263 0.76 33.53 -0.84
CA ARG A 263 0.93 32.15 -0.33
C ARG A 263 2.25 32.02 0.38
N LEU A 264 2.26 31.30 1.50
CA LEU A 264 3.46 31.06 2.30
C LEU A 264 4.38 30.09 1.55
N THR A 265 5.61 30.53 1.28
CA THR A 265 6.64 29.69 0.65
C THR A 265 7.50 28.95 1.66
N HIS A 266 7.36 29.29 2.96
CA HIS A 266 8.12 28.68 4.05
C HIS A 266 7.23 28.51 5.29
N ASP A 267 7.56 27.53 6.13
CA ASP A 267 6.97 27.37 7.47
C ASP A 267 7.57 28.36 8.48
N ILE A 268 7.05 28.37 9.72
CA ILE A 268 7.53 29.28 10.79
C ILE A 268 8.98 29.06 11.21
N GLU A 269 9.52 27.86 11.00
CA GLU A 269 10.93 27.58 11.26
C GLU A 269 11.82 27.92 10.04
N GLY A 270 11.24 28.47 8.96
CA GLY A 270 11.95 28.91 7.77
C GLY A 270 12.33 27.80 6.81
N ARG A 271 11.68 26.62 6.87
CA ARG A 271 11.87 25.55 5.89
C ARG A 271 10.91 25.72 4.71
N PRO A 272 11.31 25.35 3.47
CA PRO A 272 10.47 25.57 2.29
C PRO A 272 9.20 24.70 2.30
N LEU A 273 8.08 25.32 1.95
CA LEU A 273 6.84 24.65 1.61
C LEU A 273 6.87 24.34 0.09
N GLN A 274 6.52 23.10 -0.26
CA GLN A 274 6.60 22.56 -1.61
C GLN A 274 5.27 22.79 -2.33
N ASP A 275 5.33 23.32 -3.54
CA ASP A 275 4.15 23.40 -4.41
C ASP A 275 3.61 22.00 -4.72
N GLY A 276 2.27 21.87 -4.73
CA GLY A 276 1.58 20.60 -4.89
C GLY A 276 1.46 19.73 -3.63
N SER A 277 2.20 20.03 -2.56
CA SER A 277 2.07 19.29 -1.29
C SER A 277 0.80 19.68 -0.52
N ARG A 278 0.23 18.75 0.24
CA ARG A 278 -0.90 19.03 1.14
C ARG A 278 -0.40 19.80 2.35
N ILE A 279 -0.65 21.11 2.39
CA ILE A 279 -0.26 21.95 3.54
C ILE A 279 -1.38 21.92 4.59
N VAL A 280 -1.07 21.44 5.79
CA VAL A 280 -1.98 21.43 6.95
C VAL A 280 -1.62 22.58 7.89
N GLY A 281 -2.62 23.38 8.26
CA GLY A 281 -2.45 24.69 8.87
C GLY A 281 -2.38 25.81 7.83
N ARG A 282 -1.81 26.97 8.19
CA ARG A 282 -1.86 28.17 7.35
C ARG A 282 -1.16 28.02 5.99
N ARG A 283 -1.81 28.52 4.94
CA ARG A 283 -1.34 28.51 3.54
C ARG A 283 -1.00 29.90 2.97
N VAL A 284 -1.56 30.98 3.52
CA VAL A 284 -1.37 32.37 3.04
C VAL A 284 -1.02 33.33 4.18
N ALA A 285 -0.39 34.47 3.88
CA ALA A 285 -0.17 35.53 4.87
C ALA A 285 -1.51 36.08 5.38
N GLY A 286 -1.67 36.19 6.71
CA GLY A 286 -2.96 36.45 7.36
C GLY A 286 -4.00 35.32 7.20
N GLY A 287 -3.70 34.17 6.61
CA GLY A 287 -4.66 33.08 6.49
C GLY A 287 -4.96 32.41 7.84
N THR A 288 -6.20 31.96 8.03
CA THR A 288 -6.49 30.98 9.07
C THR A 288 -5.83 29.63 8.76
N ASP A 289 -5.78 28.77 9.76
CA ASP A 289 -5.42 27.37 9.63
C ASP A 289 -6.44 26.59 8.80
N GLU A 290 -5.95 25.69 7.96
CA GLU A 290 -6.77 24.73 7.23
C GLU A 290 -6.44 23.31 7.71
N ALA A 291 -7.45 22.63 8.25
CA ALA A 291 -7.38 21.20 8.57
C ALA A 291 -7.23 20.35 7.30
N LEU A 292 -6.74 19.12 7.44
CA LEU A 292 -6.80 18.13 6.38
C LEU A 292 -8.21 17.51 6.33
N PRO A 293 -8.99 17.68 5.25
CA PRO A 293 -10.31 17.08 5.19
C PRO A 293 -10.19 15.54 5.01
N PRO A 294 -11.01 14.72 5.69
CA PRO A 294 -10.87 13.26 5.69
C PRO A 294 -10.86 12.57 4.32
N LYS A 295 -11.43 13.22 3.28
CA LYS A 295 -11.36 12.75 1.88
C LYS A 295 -9.93 12.60 1.34
N GLU A 296 -8.94 13.27 1.94
CA GLU A 296 -7.53 13.18 1.54
C GLU A 296 -6.81 11.97 2.16
N PHE A 297 -7.41 11.29 3.14
CA PHE A 297 -6.76 10.17 3.85
C PHE A 297 -6.43 9.01 2.91
N ASP A 298 -7.34 8.64 1.99
CA ASP A 298 -7.09 7.63 0.95
C ASP A 298 -5.89 7.97 0.05
N ALA A 299 -5.72 9.25 -0.27
CA ALA A 299 -4.61 9.70 -1.09
C ALA A 299 -3.27 9.64 -0.33
N ILE A 300 -3.25 10.03 0.95
CA ILE A 300 -2.06 9.90 1.81
C ILE A 300 -1.72 8.41 2.08
N ALA A 301 -2.73 7.56 2.31
CA ALA A 301 -2.52 6.11 2.43
C ALA A 301 -1.91 5.55 1.13
N LYS A 302 -2.45 5.92 -0.04
CA LYS A 302 -1.96 5.50 -1.35
C LYS A 302 -0.54 5.97 -1.65
N GLU A 303 -0.23 7.24 -1.38
CA GLU A 303 1.11 7.80 -1.59
C GLU A 303 2.13 7.24 -0.59
N GLY A 304 1.70 6.94 0.64
CA GLY A 304 2.57 6.40 1.69
C GLY A 304 2.87 4.90 1.59
N THR A 305 1.90 4.11 1.12
CA THR A 305 1.96 2.62 1.11
C THR A 305 1.95 2.00 -0.30
N GLY A 306 1.63 2.80 -1.32
CA GLY A 306 1.39 2.33 -2.69
C GLY A 306 -0.05 1.88 -2.97
N ARG A 307 -0.95 1.87 -1.98
CA ARG A 307 -2.35 1.43 -2.10
C ARG A 307 -3.31 2.28 -1.23
N PRO A 308 -4.57 2.52 -1.66
CA PRO A 308 -5.56 3.13 -0.78
C PRO A 308 -5.82 2.23 0.43
N ALA A 309 -6.36 2.79 1.53
CA ALA A 309 -6.72 1.96 2.68
C ALA A 309 -7.89 1.02 2.34
N ALA A 310 -7.93 -0.12 3.03
CA ALA A 310 -9.01 -1.08 2.92
C ALA A 310 -10.01 -0.93 4.08
N GLN A 311 -11.31 -0.84 3.78
CA GLN A 311 -12.36 -1.02 4.78
C GLN A 311 -12.72 -2.51 4.84
N ILE A 312 -12.37 -3.18 5.94
CA ILE A 312 -12.51 -4.64 6.09
C ILE A 312 -13.11 -5.00 7.45
N THR A 313 -13.58 -6.24 7.63
CA THR A 313 -13.79 -6.78 8.98
C THR A 313 -12.41 -6.99 9.61
N LEU A 314 -12.14 -6.31 10.73
CA LEU A 314 -10.97 -6.58 11.55
C LEU A 314 -11.28 -7.64 12.62
N HIS A 315 -10.26 -8.33 13.11
CA HIS A 315 -10.40 -9.39 14.10
C HIS A 315 -9.89 -8.95 15.48
N GLY A 316 -10.58 -9.37 16.54
CA GLY A 316 -10.27 -8.94 17.91
C GLY A 316 -10.84 -7.56 18.21
N ASN A 317 -10.11 -6.76 19.00
CA ASN A 317 -10.52 -5.41 19.42
C ASN A 317 -9.96 -4.31 18.50
N ASP A 318 -9.34 -4.69 17.37
CA ASP A 318 -8.71 -3.75 16.44
C ASP A 318 -9.79 -3.03 15.61
N VAL A 319 -9.79 -1.70 15.64
CA VAL A 319 -10.67 -0.84 14.83
C VAL A 319 -9.95 -0.17 13.66
N GLY A 320 -8.63 -0.13 13.71
CA GLY A 320 -7.75 0.27 12.61
C GLY A 320 -6.39 -0.42 12.71
N ARG A 321 -5.61 -0.39 11.62
CA ARG A 321 -4.28 -0.98 11.56
C ARG A 321 -3.41 -0.38 10.44
N VAL A 322 -2.17 -0.07 10.74
CA VAL A 322 -1.08 0.06 9.75
C VAL A 322 -0.20 -1.19 9.78
N ALA A 323 -0.10 -1.87 8.63
CA ALA A 323 0.86 -2.96 8.44
C ALA A 323 2.24 -2.37 8.11
N ILE A 324 3.29 -2.81 8.80
CA ILE A 324 4.63 -2.22 8.70
C ILE A 324 5.65 -3.29 8.27
N HIS A 325 6.55 -2.89 7.36
CA HIS A 325 7.66 -3.73 6.95
C HIS A 325 8.62 -3.97 8.14
N PRO A 326 8.90 -5.23 8.52
CA PRO A 326 9.59 -5.53 9.79
C PRO A 326 11.00 -4.92 9.87
N VAL A 327 11.73 -4.89 8.74
CA VAL A 327 13.11 -4.33 8.66
C VAL A 327 13.11 -2.81 8.42
N THR A 328 12.59 -2.34 7.28
CA THR A 328 12.64 -0.93 6.88
C THR A 328 11.72 0.00 7.66
N ARG A 329 10.81 -0.54 8.49
CA ARG A 329 9.80 0.19 9.28
C ARG A 329 8.84 1.06 8.46
N ARG A 330 8.83 0.94 7.12
CA ARG A 330 7.90 1.64 6.23
C ARG A 330 6.50 1.03 6.28
N PRO A 331 5.43 1.82 6.11
CA PRO A 331 4.06 1.30 6.06
C PRO A 331 3.83 0.58 4.71
N ILE A 332 3.09 -0.53 4.75
CA ILE A 332 2.77 -1.42 3.60
C ILE A 332 1.29 -1.35 3.25
N ASP A 333 0.43 -1.18 4.25
CA ASP A 333 -1.02 -1.21 4.10
C ASP A 333 -1.68 -0.43 5.25
N VAL A 334 -2.90 0.06 4.99
CA VAL A 334 -3.77 0.67 5.99
C VAL A 334 -5.11 -0.03 5.93
N ALA A 335 -5.61 -0.51 7.06
CA ALA A 335 -6.93 -1.09 7.18
C ALA A 335 -7.71 -0.37 8.29
N VAL A 336 -8.99 -0.08 8.02
CA VAL A 336 -9.93 0.40 9.04
C VAL A 336 -11.13 -0.52 9.08
N SER A 337 -11.75 -0.67 10.25
CA SER A 337 -12.94 -1.52 10.37
C SER A 337 -14.09 -0.94 9.56
N LYS A 338 -14.67 -1.77 8.69
CA LYS A 338 -15.89 -1.43 7.93
C LYS A 338 -17.11 -1.21 8.84
N ASP A 339 -17.04 -1.68 10.08
CA ASP A 339 -18.11 -1.64 11.07
C ASP A 339 -18.07 -0.33 11.91
N LEU A 340 -17.18 0.62 11.55
CA LEU A 340 -17.12 1.96 12.13
C LEU A 340 -18.32 2.81 11.68
N THR A 341 -18.91 3.53 12.63
CA THR A 341 -19.92 4.55 12.36
C THR A 341 -19.31 5.76 11.64
N ALA A 342 -20.14 6.53 10.93
CA ALA A 342 -19.68 7.66 10.11
C ALA A 342 -18.99 8.77 10.92
N ASP A 343 -19.28 8.91 12.22
CA ASP A 343 -18.60 9.84 13.13
C ASP A 343 -17.24 9.30 13.64
N LYS A 344 -17.06 7.98 13.71
CA LYS A 344 -15.82 7.34 14.19
C LYS A 344 -14.83 7.03 13.08
N LEU A 345 -15.30 6.76 11.86
CA LEU A 345 -14.44 6.47 10.72
C LEU A 345 -13.37 7.57 10.49
N PRO A 346 -13.67 8.89 10.48
CA PRO A 346 -12.65 9.92 10.31
C PRO A 346 -11.61 9.97 11.44
N LEU A 347 -12.01 9.62 12.67
CA LEU A 347 -11.11 9.66 13.83
C LEU A 347 -10.13 8.49 13.81
N VAL A 348 -10.63 7.26 13.64
CA VAL A 348 -9.78 6.07 13.55
C VAL A 348 -8.91 6.15 12.30
N TYR A 349 -9.46 6.55 11.16
CA TYR A 349 -8.65 6.66 9.94
C TYR A 349 -7.59 7.78 10.06
N GLY A 350 -7.92 8.92 10.65
CA GLY A 350 -6.94 9.97 10.94
C GLY A 350 -5.80 9.52 11.86
N HIS A 351 -6.06 8.57 12.78
CA HIS A 351 -5.06 7.93 13.62
C HIS A 351 -4.12 7.02 12.81
N GLU A 352 -4.66 6.16 11.95
CA GLU A 352 -3.84 5.31 11.07
C GLU A 352 -2.99 6.15 10.08
N ILE A 353 -3.53 7.25 9.55
CA ILE A 353 -2.74 8.21 8.76
C ILE A 353 -1.64 8.87 9.62
N GLY A 354 -1.90 9.12 10.90
CA GLY A 354 -0.90 9.54 11.87
C GLY A 354 0.28 8.57 11.96
N HIS A 355 0.02 7.26 12.01
CA HIS A 355 1.06 6.23 11.91
C HIS A 355 1.79 6.28 10.55
N VAL A 356 1.07 6.28 9.42
CA VAL A 356 1.70 6.34 8.07
C VAL A 356 2.70 7.51 7.97
N ILE A 357 2.30 8.70 8.40
CA ILE A 357 3.16 9.90 8.40
C ILE A 357 4.37 9.72 9.33
N ASP A 358 4.16 9.20 10.55
CA ASP A 358 5.23 8.94 11.52
C ASP A 358 6.28 7.95 10.98
N GLN A 359 5.85 6.84 10.36
CA GLN A 359 6.78 5.87 9.77
C GLN A 359 7.51 6.41 8.55
N LEU A 360 6.85 7.16 7.65
CA LEU A 360 7.51 7.81 6.52
C LEU A 360 8.50 8.90 6.97
N ALA A 361 8.22 9.56 8.09
CA ALA A 361 9.10 10.52 8.74
C ALA A 361 10.30 9.87 9.47
N GLY A 362 10.38 8.53 9.53
CA GLY A 362 11.46 7.80 10.20
C GLY A 362 11.25 7.59 11.70
N GLU A 363 10.00 7.41 12.13
CA GLU A 363 9.57 7.21 13.52
C GLU A 363 9.98 8.35 14.47
N ILE A 364 9.23 9.45 14.42
CA ILE A 364 9.52 10.72 15.10
C ILE A 364 9.81 10.46 16.58
N GLY A 365 11.01 10.84 17.04
CA GLY A 365 11.48 10.54 18.39
C GLY A 365 10.75 11.33 19.47
N THR A 366 10.27 10.68 20.53
CA THR A 366 9.46 11.33 21.59
C THR A 366 10.27 12.05 22.69
N LYS A 367 11.61 11.95 22.68
CA LYS A 367 12.49 12.65 23.64
C LYS A 367 12.26 14.17 23.61
N GLY A 368 12.11 14.77 24.79
CA GLY A 368 11.86 16.21 24.97
C GLY A 368 10.39 16.65 24.89
N ILE A 369 9.48 15.81 24.36
CA ILE A 369 8.07 16.17 24.13
C ILE A 369 7.05 15.24 24.84
N LYS A 370 7.52 14.24 25.59
CA LYS A 370 6.65 13.25 26.28
C LYS A 370 5.53 13.84 27.15
N LYS A 371 5.72 15.02 27.77
CA LYS A 371 4.68 15.67 28.60
C LYS A 371 3.51 16.18 27.74
N GLU A 372 3.83 16.84 26.62
CA GLU A 372 2.83 17.33 25.66
C GLU A 372 2.10 16.15 25.01
N LEU A 373 2.84 15.17 24.51
CA LEU A 373 2.29 13.94 23.90
C LEU A 373 1.30 13.21 24.82
N LYS A 374 1.66 13.01 26.10
CA LYS A 374 0.76 12.40 27.10
C LYS A 374 -0.50 13.22 27.33
N SER A 375 -0.38 14.56 27.38
CA SER A 375 -1.53 15.45 27.58
C SER A 375 -2.49 15.46 26.39
N VAL A 376 -1.95 15.48 25.16
CA VAL A 376 -2.74 15.41 23.94
C VAL A 376 -3.48 14.08 23.86
N TYR A 377 -2.77 12.96 24.06
CA TYR A 377 -3.39 11.64 24.06
C TYR A 377 -4.51 11.53 25.10
N ASP A 378 -4.27 11.97 26.34
CA ASP A 378 -5.27 11.99 27.41
C ASP A 378 -6.53 12.77 27.00
N THR A 379 -6.41 14.04 26.57
CA THR A 379 -7.55 14.83 26.07
C THR A 379 -8.32 14.10 24.95
N LEU A 380 -7.63 13.40 24.05
CA LEU A 380 -8.24 12.81 22.86
C LEU A 380 -8.75 11.37 23.03
N ASN A 381 -8.38 10.69 24.11
CA ASN A 381 -8.67 9.27 24.35
C ASN A 381 -9.39 8.97 25.68
N ASN A 382 -9.50 9.94 26.58
CA ASN A 382 -10.13 9.73 27.88
C ASN A 382 -11.66 9.78 27.78
N GLY A 383 -12.32 8.71 28.24
CA GLY A 383 -13.78 8.64 28.33
C GLY A 383 -14.36 9.38 29.53
N ASN A 384 -13.53 9.71 30.54
CA ASN A 384 -13.93 10.52 31.68
C ASN A 384 -13.81 12.00 31.29
N ARG A 385 -14.94 12.64 30.99
CA ARG A 385 -14.98 14.01 30.44
C ARG A 385 -16.08 14.82 31.12
N SER A 386 -15.80 16.10 31.37
CA SER A 386 -16.82 17.10 31.73
C SER A 386 -17.13 18.07 30.59
N SER A 387 -16.34 18.04 29.52
CA SER A 387 -16.50 18.90 28.35
C SER A 387 -15.75 18.29 27.14
N ALA A 388 -15.32 19.14 26.19
CA ALA A 388 -14.35 18.76 25.18
C ALA A 388 -12.98 18.35 25.79
N GLU A 389 -12.67 18.68 27.05
CA GLU A 389 -11.47 18.21 27.74
C GLU A 389 -11.68 16.90 28.52
N ALA A 390 -10.58 16.18 28.77
CA ALA A 390 -10.55 15.12 29.78
C ALA A 390 -10.82 15.72 31.17
N ALA A 391 -11.63 15.05 31.99
CA ALA A 391 -11.98 15.51 33.33
C ALA A 391 -10.81 15.29 34.29
N ALA A 392 -10.48 16.31 35.10
CA ALA A 392 -9.37 16.23 36.05
C ALA A 392 -9.54 15.16 37.16
N TRP A 393 -10.79 14.76 37.45
CA TRP A 393 -11.11 13.66 38.36
C TRP A 393 -10.97 12.27 37.72
N GLY A 394 -10.97 12.21 36.38
CA GLY A 394 -10.77 10.97 35.63
C GLY A 394 -9.29 10.57 35.63
N GLY A 395 -9.01 9.29 35.88
CA GLY A 395 -7.67 8.75 35.66
C GLY A 395 -7.22 8.99 34.21
N ARG A 396 -5.94 9.32 34.02
CA ARG A 396 -5.40 9.67 32.69
C ARG A 396 -5.46 8.50 31.71
N ALA A 397 -5.96 8.74 30.51
CA ALA A 397 -5.87 7.77 29.43
C ALA A 397 -4.42 7.63 28.96
N THR A 398 -4.00 6.39 28.75
CA THR A 398 -2.67 5.99 28.25
C THR A 398 -2.81 4.82 27.27
N PRO A 399 -1.85 4.61 26.36
CA PRO A 399 -1.83 3.41 25.52
C PRO A 399 -1.88 2.12 26.35
N SER A 400 -1.11 2.03 27.43
CA SER A 400 -1.12 0.84 28.30
C SER A 400 -2.49 0.59 28.95
N SER A 401 -3.25 1.64 29.31
CA SER A 401 -4.64 1.50 29.78
C SER A 401 -5.66 1.08 28.70
N GLN A 402 -5.29 1.16 27.42
CA GLN A 402 -6.04 0.62 26.29
C GLN A 402 -5.47 -0.74 25.81
N GLY A 403 -4.58 -1.36 26.60
CA GLY A 403 -4.02 -2.70 26.34
C GLY A 403 -2.85 -2.74 25.37
N TYR A 404 -2.26 -1.59 24.99
CA TYR A 404 -1.02 -1.56 24.21
C TYR A 404 0.19 -1.92 25.07
N LYS A 405 1.27 -2.39 24.43
CA LYS A 405 2.53 -2.63 25.14
C LYS A 405 3.30 -1.32 25.31
N ASP A 406 4.09 -1.21 26.38
CA ASP A 406 4.86 0.01 26.66
C ASP A 406 5.89 0.36 25.56
N ALA A 407 6.33 -0.63 24.79
CA ALA A 407 7.19 -0.44 23.62
C ALA A 407 6.48 0.25 22.44
N ASP A 408 5.17 0.03 22.30
CA ASP A 408 4.34 0.57 21.22
C ASP A 408 3.81 1.98 21.58
N ALA A 409 3.61 2.26 22.87
CA ALA A 409 3.09 3.53 23.39
C ALA A 409 3.70 4.82 22.79
N PRO A 410 5.03 4.93 22.53
CA PRO A 410 5.60 6.10 21.86
C PRO A 410 5.05 6.37 20.46
N ARG A 411 4.64 5.33 19.72
CA ARG A 411 4.06 5.42 18.38
C ARG A 411 2.60 5.86 18.46
N GLU A 412 1.81 5.28 19.36
CA GLU A 412 0.42 5.69 19.65
C GLU A 412 0.34 7.17 20.05
N PHE A 413 1.24 7.61 20.95
CA PHE A 413 1.35 9.01 21.35
C PHE A 413 1.63 9.95 20.17
N MET A 414 2.49 9.54 19.23
CA MET A 414 2.83 10.35 18.06
C MET A 414 1.71 10.35 17.01
N ALA A 415 1.07 9.20 16.77
CA ALA A 415 -0.05 9.07 15.84
C ALA A 415 -1.23 9.95 16.25
N GLU A 416 -1.62 9.93 17.54
CA GLU A 416 -2.67 10.82 18.05
C GLU A 416 -2.27 12.30 17.99
N ALA A 417 -0.99 12.65 18.22
CA ALA A 417 -0.53 14.01 18.06
C ALA A 417 -0.54 14.47 16.59
N ILE A 418 -0.19 13.60 15.64
CA ILE A 418 -0.30 13.90 14.21
C ILE A 418 -1.77 14.01 13.80
N ARG A 419 -2.65 13.09 14.23
CA ARG A 419 -4.11 13.18 14.00
C ARG A 419 -4.66 14.51 14.49
N ALA A 420 -4.29 14.93 15.71
CA ALA A 420 -4.67 16.23 16.25
C ALA A 420 -4.18 17.41 15.39
N TYR A 421 -3.00 17.31 14.78
CA TYR A 421 -2.51 18.29 13.81
C TYR A 421 -3.35 18.27 12.51
N LEU A 422 -3.66 17.09 11.98
CA LEU A 422 -4.49 16.92 10.77
C LEU A 422 -5.89 17.52 10.97
N GLU A 423 -6.52 17.22 12.11
CA GLU A 423 -7.90 17.61 12.44
C GLU A 423 -8.02 19.08 12.87
N ASN A 424 -7.15 19.51 13.79
CA ASN A 424 -7.18 20.85 14.38
C ASN A 424 -5.75 21.37 14.58
N PRO A 425 -5.11 21.86 13.50
CA PRO A 425 -3.74 22.36 13.56
C PRO A 425 -3.57 23.48 14.62
N ASN A 426 -4.61 24.26 14.92
CA ASN A 426 -4.56 25.32 15.93
C ASN A 426 -4.47 24.76 17.36
N TYR A 427 -5.24 23.70 17.65
CA TYR A 427 -5.22 23.02 18.94
C TYR A 427 -3.82 22.51 19.28
N LEU A 428 -3.22 21.67 18.42
CA LEU A 428 -1.92 21.06 18.72
C LEU A 428 -0.84 22.14 18.91
N LYS A 429 -0.85 23.19 18.08
CA LYS A 429 0.13 24.29 18.17
C LYS A 429 -0.05 25.17 19.39
N THR A 430 -1.24 25.13 20.01
CA THR A 430 -1.54 25.83 21.26
C THR A 430 -1.15 25.00 22.48
N VAL A 431 -1.52 23.72 22.53
CA VAL A 431 -1.31 22.87 23.73
C VAL A 431 0.02 22.09 23.72
N ALA A 432 0.59 21.87 22.54
CA ALA A 432 1.76 21.04 22.30
C ALA A 432 2.72 21.66 21.24
N PRO A 433 3.18 22.92 21.43
CA PRO A 433 3.96 23.63 20.44
C PRO A 433 5.31 22.96 20.11
N LYS A 434 5.96 22.30 21.09
CA LYS A 434 7.24 21.60 20.85
C LYS A 434 7.01 20.32 20.02
N THR A 435 5.91 19.64 20.26
CA THR A 435 5.46 18.48 19.49
C THR A 435 5.14 18.89 18.05
N ALA A 436 4.37 19.97 17.86
CA ALA A 436 4.06 20.50 16.53
C ALA A 436 5.33 20.90 15.76
N ALA A 437 6.27 21.59 16.40
CA ALA A 437 7.57 21.93 15.81
C ALA A 437 8.40 20.69 15.44
N LYS A 438 8.35 19.64 16.25
CA LYS A 438 9.06 18.38 15.98
C LYS A 438 8.44 17.58 14.85
N ILE A 439 7.11 17.57 14.72
CA ILE A 439 6.39 17.00 13.57
C ILE A 439 6.81 17.74 12.29
N ARG A 440 6.74 19.08 12.27
CA ARG A 440 7.19 19.86 11.11
C ARG A 440 8.66 19.60 10.76
N ALA A 441 9.55 19.47 11.77
CA ALA A 441 10.96 19.19 11.55
C ALA A 441 11.21 17.81 10.90
N ALA A 442 10.48 16.77 11.31
CA ALA A 442 10.63 15.44 10.75
C ALA A 442 9.92 15.26 9.39
N VAL A 443 8.78 15.96 9.18
CA VAL A 443 7.98 15.86 7.95
C VAL A 443 8.50 16.81 6.87
N ASN A 444 8.53 18.13 7.12
CA ASN A 444 8.78 19.12 6.08
C ASN A 444 10.20 19.02 5.49
N ALA A 445 11.17 18.55 6.29
CA ALA A 445 12.55 18.37 5.86
C ALA A 445 12.84 17.01 5.19
N ASN A 446 11.90 16.05 5.20
CA ASN A 446 12.12 14.69 4.69
C ASN A 446 11.53 14.52 3.27
N PRO A 447 12.37 14.30 2.24
CA PRO A 447 11.93 14.17 0.83
C PRO A 447 10.94 13.02 0.56
N SER A 448 10.82 12.05 1.47
CA SER A 448 9.94 10.89 1.35
C SER A 448 8.49 11.18 1.74
N VAL A 449 8.24 12.32 2.42
CA VAL A 449 6.91 12.68 2.94
C VAL A 449 6.53 14.13 2.68
N ASN A 450 7.49 15.06 2.55
CA ASN A 450 7.19 16.49 2.30
C ASN A 450 6.50 16.76 0.94
N LYS A 451 6.50 15.81 0.01
CA LYS A 451 5.73 15.85 -1.24
C LYS A 451 4.28 15.38 -1.10
N ILE A 452 4.01 14.58 -0.06
CA ILE A 452 2.70 14.01 0.28
C ILE A 452 1.92 15.00 1.16
N ILE A 453 2.60 15.52 2.19
CA ILE A 453 2.04 16.40 3.21
C ILE A 453 3.14 17.25 3.87
N GLN A 454 2.77 18.48 4.23
CA GLN A 454 3.57 19.37 5.09
C GLN A 454 2.69 20.06 6.13
N PHE A 455 3.30 20.50 7.22
CA PHE A 455 2.60 21.10 8.35
C PHE A 455 3.06 22.55 8.59
N ASN A 456 2.13 23.45 8.91
CA ASN A 456 2.38 24.88 9.15
C ASN A 456 1.55 25.45 10.33
N MET A 457 1.76 26.73 10.66
CA MET A 457 1.35 27.39 11.91
C MET A 457 0.25 28.47 11.72
N ASN A 458 -0.63 28.72 12.73
CA ASN A 458 -1.93 29.42 12.59
C ASN A 458 -1.91 30.93 12.86
N GLY A 459 -2.65 31.73 12.11
CA GLY A 459 -2.62 33.19 12.24
C GLY A 459 -3.98 33.81 11.98
N ASP A 460 -4.39 34.77 12.80
CA ASP A 460 -5.59 35.53 12.49
C ASP A 460 -5.50 36.27 11.15
N PRO A 461 -6.63 36.37 10.42
CA PRO A 461 -6.79 37.34 9.35
C PRO A 461 -6.75 38.75 9.89
N LEU A 462 -5.59 39.37 9.76
CA LEU A 462 -5.52 40.83 9.60
C LEU A 462 -6.43 41.20 8.41
N PRO A 463 -7.42 42.10 8.59
CA PRO A 463 -8.30 42.57 7.52
C PRO A 463 -7.56 43.22 6.34
N ALA A 464 -6.25 43.48 6.48
CA ALA A 464 -5.36 44.03 5.47
C ALA A 464 -5.42 43.27 4.12
N ALA A 465 -5.55 41.94 4.10
CA ALA A 465 -5.64 41.17 2.85
C ALA A 465 -6.95 41.46 2.08
N LEU A 466 -8.07 41.57 2.80
CA LEU A 466 -9.36 41.97 2.22
C LEU A 466 -9.34 43.45 1.80
N ALA A 467 -8.66 44.31 2.56
CA ALA A 467 -8.50 45.74 2.26
C ALA A 467 -7.51 46.03 1.11
N LEU A 468 -6.56 45.13 0.81
CA LEU A 468 -5.70 45.19 -0.37
C LEU A 468 -6.42 44.68 -1.61
N ARG A 469 -7.21 43.61 -1.47
CA ARG A 469 -8.06 43.12 -2.57
C ARG A 469 -9.12 44.14 -2.96
N LYS A 470 -9.86 44.70 -1.99
CA LYS A 470 -10.81 45.78 -2.24
C LYS A 470 -10.15 47.01 -2.86
N ARG A 471 -8.98 47.45 -2.38
CA ARG A 471 -8.26 48.56 -3.02
C ARG A 471 -7.84 48.28 -4.46
N ARG A 472 -7.38 47.07 -4.80
CA ARG A 472 -7.09 46.72 -6.20
C ARG A 472 -8.35 46.68 -7.07
N GLU A 473 -9.44 46.13 -6.56
CA GLU A 473 -10.74 46.10 -7.25
C GLU A 473 -11.30 47.53 -7.45
N GLU A 474 -11.03 48.44 -6.51
CA GLU A 474 -11.42 49.86 -6.54
C GLU A 474 -10.50 50.71 -7.42
N GLU A 475 -9.18 50.48 -7.41
CA GLU A 475 -8.19 51.06 -8.33
C GLU A 475 -8.44 50.64 -9.79
N GLU A 476 -8.74 49.35 -10.04
CA GLU A 476 -9.10 48.86 -11.38
C GLU A 476 -10.43 49.47 -11.85
N ARG A 477 -11.39 49.67 -10.95
CA ARG A 477 -12.66 50.34 -11.23
C ARG A 477 -12.47 51.83 -11.54
N LEU A 478 -11.64 52.54 -10.75
CA LEU A 478 -11.28 53.94 -11.02
C LEU A 478 -10.56 54.08 -12.36
N ARG A 479 -9.62 53.17 -12.65
CA ARG A 479 -8.88 53.16 -13.90
C ARG A 479 -9.79 52.94 -15.10
N LYS A 480 -10.71 51.96 -15.04
CA LYS A 480 -11.74 51.76 -16.08
C LYS A 480 -12.61 53.01 -16.25
N PHE A 481 -13.06 53.64 -15.17
CA PHE A 481 -13.85 54.87 -15.22
C PHE A 481 -13.11 56.02 -15.93
N LEU A 482 -11.83 56.22 -15.62
CA LEU A 482 -10.96 57.21 -16.28
C LEU A 482 -10.65 56.86 -17.74
N GLU A 483 -10.59 55.57 -18.09
CA GLU A 483 -10.37 55.09 -19.47
C GLU A 483 -11.65 55.13 -20.33
N THR A 484 -12.86 55.11 -19.73
CA THR A 484 -14.14 55.12 -20.48
C THR A 484 -14.88 56.46 -20.50
N GLY A 485 -14.57 57.41 -19.61
CA GLY A 485 -15.02 58.82 -19.72
C GLY A 485 -16.54 59.04 -19.73
N ALA A 486 -17.29 58.34 -18.87
CA ALA A 486 -18.75 58.43 -18.76
C ALA A 486 -19.21 58.36 -17.29
#